data_AF-A0A2P0QMF7-F1
#
_entry.id   AF-A0A2P0QMF7-F1
#
_cell.length_a   1.000
_cell.length_b   1.000
_cell.length_c   1.000
_cell.angle_alpha   90.00
_cell.angle_beta   90.00
_cell.angle_gamma   90.00
#
_symmetry.space_group_name_H-M   'P 1'
#
loop_
_entity.id
_entity.type
_entity.pdbx_description
1 polymer ?
#
loop_
_entity_poly.entity_id
_entity_poly.type
_entity_poly.pdbx_seq_one_letter_code
_entity_poly.pdbx_strand_id
1 'polypeptide(L)'
;MVANCKLDADYITVESEFSALSACLGASAAGSRTYSATTSQGLALMFEVCFNVAGMRLPIVMTIANRALGAPLSIWNDQQDSISLRDSGWLQFYAEDNQEATDLHYIA
;
A
#
# COMPACT_ATOMS: atom_id res chain seq x y z
N MET A 1 -6.58 -13.71 2.17
CA MET A 1 -7.32 -14.05 3.42
C MET A 1 -6.96 -15.46 3.87
N VAL A 2 -6.86 -15.72 5.19
CA VAL A 2 -6.46 -17.03 5.71
C VAL A 2 -7.67 -17.81 6.20
N ALA A 3 -7.96 -18.95 5.57
CA ALA A 3 -9.17 -19.75 5.83
C ALA A 3 -9.34 -20.19 7.29
N ASN A 4 -8.21 -20.42 7.99
CA ASN A 4 -8.20 -20.89 9.38
C ASN A 4 -8.03 -19.75 10.40
N CYS A 5 -8.15 -18.48 9.97
CA CYS A 5 -7.94 -17.28 10.79
C CYS A 5 -6.57 -17.22 11.53
N LYS A 6 -5.58 -18.00 11.08
CA LYS A 6 -4.23 -18.03 11.63
C LYS A 6 -3.24 -17.75 10.51
N LEU A 7 -2.62 -16.57 10.55
CA LEU A 7 -1.57 -16.20 9.62
C LEU A 7 -0.22 -16.42 10.33
N ASP A 8 0.64 -17.22 9.72
CA ASP A 8 2.05 -17.32 10.12
C ASP A 8 2.84 -16.25 9.35
N ALA A 9 2.99 -15.08 9.98
CA ALA A 9 3.67 -13.92 9.42
C ALA A 9 4.19 -13.01 10.52
N ASP A 10 5.25 -12.26 10.21
CA ASP A 10 5.77 -11.23 11.09
C ASP A 10 4.95 -9.94 10.96
N TYR A 11 4.41 -9.47 12.09
CA TYR A 11 3.73 -8.18 12.17
C TYR A 11 4.68 -7.13 12.74
N ILE A 12 5.22 -6.29 11.86
CA ILE A 12 6.22 -5.27 12.22
C ILE A 12 5.51 -3.95 12.49
N THR A 13 5.56 -3.49 13.75
CA THR A 13 5.03 -2.18 14.15
C THR A 13 6.11 -1.11 13.96
N VAL A 14 6.00 -0.38 12.86
CA VAL A 14 6.87 0.77 12.58
C VAL A 14 6.29 2.07 13.13
N GLU A 15 7.10 3.12 13.12
CA GLU A 15 6.79 4.45 13.65
C GLU A 15 6.13 5.41 12.63
N SER A 16 6.24 5.11 11.34
CA SER A 16 5.76 5.96 10.25
C SER A 16 5.51 5.13 8.98
N GLU A 17 4.65 5.63 8.10
CA GLU A 17 4.38 5.03 6.80
C GLU A 17 5.61 4.99 5.89
N PHE A 18 6.51 5.98 5.98
CA PHE A 18 7.81 5.92 5.30
C PHE A 18 8.59 4.66 5.71
N SER A 19 8.65 4.41 7.01
CA SER A 19 9.33 3.25 7.59
C SER A 19 8.58 1.95 7.30
N ALA A 20 7.25 1.99 7.19
CA ALA A 20 6.43 0.83 6.85
C ALA A 20 6.78 0.29 5.47
N LEU A 21 6.79 1.16 4.44
CA LEU A 21 7.14 0.73 3.09
C LEU A 21 8.63 0.41 2.97
N SER A 22 9.50 1.11 3.71
CA SER A 22 10.94 0.81 3.75
C SER A 22 11.23 -0.57 4.33
N ALA A 23 10.53 -0.96 5.40
CA ALA A 23 10.63 -2.30 5.97
C ALA A 23 10.12 -3.36 4.97
N CYS A 24 8.99 -3.09 4.31
CA CYS A 24 8.47 -3.98 3.25
C CYS A 24 9.43 -4.10 2.06
N LEU A 25 10.12 -3.03 1.68
CA LEU A 25 11.16 -3.01 0.65
C LEU A 25 12.31 -3.93 1.03
N GLY A 26 12.86 -3.77 2.23
CA GLY A 26 13.96 -4.62 2.71
C GLY A 26 13.57 -6.09 2.78
N ALA A 27 12.40 -6.40 3.35
CA ALA A 27 11.90 -7.76 3.47
C ALA A 27 11.57 -8.39 2.09
N SER A 28 11.05 -7.61 1.14
CA SER A 28 10.80 -8.09 -0.23
C SER A 28 12.11 -8.33 -0.99
N ALA A 29 13.09 -7.44 -0.86
CA ALA A 29 14.43 -7.65 -1.42
C ALA A 29 15.13 -8.89 -0.85
N ALA A 30 14.83 -9.26 0.41
CA ALA A 30 15.31 -10.48 1.04
C ALA A 30 14.53 -11.75 0.61
N GLY A 31 13.49 -11.63 -0.21
CA GLY A 31 12.73 -12.75 -0.77
C GLY A 31 11.41 -13.05 -0.07
N SER A 32 10.98 -12.23 0.90
CA SER A 32 9.67 -12.40 1.55
C SER A 32 8.54 -11.78 0.72
N ARG A 33 7.33 -12.33 0.83
CA ARG A 33 6.12 -11.65 0.37
C ARG A 33 5.75 -10.60 1.41
N THR A 34 5.64 -9.34 1.00
CA THR A 34 5.34 -8.24 1.91
C THR A 34 4.04 -7.55 1.55
N TYR A 35 3.40 -6.99 2.57
CA TYR A 35 2.10 -6.35 2.46
C TYR A 35 2.04 -5.16 3.42
N SER A 36 1.42 -4.06 2.96
CA SER A 36 1.12 -2.90 3.78
C SER A 36 -0.25 -2.31 3.43
N ALA A 37 -0.78 -1.47 4.30
CA ALA A 37 -2.02 -0.73 4.03
C ALA A 37 -1.89 0.71 4.54
N THR A 38 -2.40 1.67 3.78
CA THR A 38 -2.30 3.10 4.13
C THR A 38 -3.43 3.94 3.51
N THR A 39 -3.41 5.25 3.76
CA THR A 39 -4.41 6.22 3.30
C THR A 39 -3.86 7.66 3.30
N SER A 40 -4.17 8.46 2.27
CA SER A 40 -3.89 9.91 2.22
C SER A 40 -2.46 10.31 2.64
N GLN A 41 -2.32 11.01 3.77
CA GLN A 41 -1.03 11.52 4.26
C GLN A 41 -0.01 10.40 4.50
N GLY A 42 -0.47 9.23 4.91
CA GLY A 42 0.40 8.07 5.07
C GLY A 42 0.97 7.61 3.72
N LEU A 43 0.17 7.63 2.66
CA LEU A 43 0.64 7.35 1.31
C LEU A 43 1.62 8.43 0.81
N ALA A 44 1.36 9.70 1.14
CA ALA A 44 2.27 10.79 0.81
C ALA A 44 3.63 10.65 1.52
N LEU A 45 3.66 10.16 2.77
CA LEU A 45 4.91 9.84 3.48
C LEU A 45 5.68 8.68 2.84
N MET A 46 5.01 7.79 2.11
CA MET A 46 5.64 6.70 1.37
C MET A 46 6.20 7.12 -0.01
N PHE A 47 6.00 8.37 -0.45
CA PHE A 47 6.22 8.80 -1.85
C PHE A 47 7.59 8.38 -2.41
N GLU A 48 8.68 8.69 -1.71
CA GLU A 48 10.04 8.31 -2.12
C GLU A 48 10.18 6.78 -2.28
N VAL A 49 9.71 6.04 -1.28
CA VAL A 49 9.89 4.59 -1.21
C VAL A 49 9.08 3.89 -2.30
N CYS A 50 7.93 4.43 -2.71
CA CYS A 50 7.16 3.92 -3.85
C CYS A 50 8.00 3.86 -5.13
N PHE A 51 8.76 4.90 -5.46
CA PHE A 51 9.64 4.90 -6.63
C PHE A 51 10.79 3.91 -6.48
N ASN A 52 11.36 3.78 -5.28
CA ASN A 52 12.42 2.80 -5.01
C ASN A 52 11.92 1.36 -5.23
N VAL A 53 10.75 1.01 -4.68
CA VAL A 53 10.13 -0.32 -4.85
C VAL A 53 9.91 -0.65 -6.32
N ALA A 54 9.33 0.27 -7.09
CA ALA A 54 9.07 0.08 -8.51
C ALA A 54 10.38 -0.03 -9.32
N GLY A 55 11.36 0.85 -9.04
CA GLY A 55 12.67 0.84 -9.70
C GLY A 55 13.47 -0.44 -9.47
N MET A 56 13.35 -1.03 -8.27
CA MET A 56 13.96 -2.31 -7.92
C MET A 56 13.11 -3.53 -8.29
N ARG A 57 11.94 -3.33 -8.89
CA ARG A 57 11.05 -4.41 -9.39
C ARG A 57 10.61 -5.38 -8.29
N LEU A 58 10.35 -4.87 -7.09
CA LEU A 58 9.94 -5.69 -5.95
C LEU A 58 8.42 -5.92 -5.93
N PRO A 59 7.95 -7.17 -5.77
CA PRO A 59 6.52 -7.51 -5.81
C PRO A 59 5.83 -7.26 -4.46
N ILE A 60 5.71 -5.99 -4.07
CA ILE A 60 5.02 -5.57 -2.85
C ILE A 60 3.56 -5.26 -3.19
N VAL A 61 2.63 -5.74 -2.38
CA VAL A 61 1.19 -5.41 -2.51
C VAL A 61 0.82 -4.40 -1.43
N MET A 62 0.09 -3.35 -1.80
CA MET A 62 -0.43 -2.36 -0.86
C MET A 62 -1.93 -2.13 -1.07
N THR A 63 -2.69 -2.18 0.02
CA THR A 63 -4.11 -1.76 -0.02
C THR A 63 -4.22 -0.31 0.40
N ILE A 64 -4.86 0.50 -0.45
CA ILE A 64 -5.04 1.93 -0.19
C ILE A 64 -6.52 2.22 -0.01
N ALA A 65 -6.89 2.64 1.19
CA ALA A 65 -8.21 3.19 1.44
C ALA A 65 -8.18 4.67 1.07
N ASN A 66 -8.59 4.98 -0.15
CA ASN A 66 -8.58 6.32 -0.73
C ASN A 66 -9.22 7.37 0.20
N ARG A 67 -8.48 8.45 0.47
CA ARG A 67 -8.90 9.55 1.35
C ARG A 67 -8.29 10.86 0.88
N ALA A 68 -9.04 11.95 1.05
CA ALA A 68 -8.63 13.30 0.70
C ALA A 68 -7.25 13.68 1.27
N LEU A 69 -6.41 14.27 0.42
CA LEU A 69 -5.18 14.93 0.85
C LEU A 69 -5.51 16.21 1.64
N GLY A 70 -4.67 16.57 2.60
CA GLY A 70 -4.90 17.72 3.47
C GLY A 70 -4.79 19.05 2.74
N ALA A 71 -5.92 19.61 2.32
CA ALA A 71 -6.04 20.96 1.75
C ALA A 71 -7.49 21.50 1.76
N PRO A 72 -8.22 21.57 2.91
CA PRO A 72 -7.84 21.31 4.30
C PRO A 72 -7.99 19.83 4.71
N LEU A 73 -7.71 19.48 5.98
CA LEU A 73 -7.86 18.11 6.47
C LEU A 73 -9.27 17.58 6.22
N SER A 74 -9.36 16.44 5.53
CA SER A 74 -10.60 15.69 5.37
C SER A 74 -10.34 14.20 5.63
N ILE A 75 -11.29 13.57 6.32
CA ILE A 75 -11.29 12.12 6.55
C ILE A 75 -12.16 11.38 5.53
N TRP A 76 -12.79 12.12 4.62
CA TRP A 76 -13.65 11.58 3.57
C TRP A 76 -12.85 11.13 2.35
N ASN A 77 -13.48 10.29 1.55
CA ASN A 77 -12.90 9.68 0.36
C ASN A 77 -12.86 10.66 -0.82
N ASP A 78 -11.70 10.69 -1.47
CA ASP A 78 -11.51 11.10 -2.86
C ASP A 78 -10.31 10.32 -3.41
N GLN A 79 -9.91 10.55 -4.67
CA GLN A 79 -8.79 9.83 -5.29
C GLN A 79 -7.47 10.61 -5.31
N GLN A 80 -7.38 11.75 -4.61
CA GLN A 80 -6.21 12.64 -4.73
C GLN A 80 -4.92 11.97 -4.26
N ASP A 81 -5.01 11.09 -3.26
CA ASP A 81 -3.86 10.36 -2.72
C ASP A 81 -3.28 9.36 -3.73
N SER A 82 -4.05 8.38 -4.20
CA SER A 82 -3.55 7.37 -5.14
C SER A 82 -3.19 7.94 -6.51
N ILE A 83 -3.96 8.92 -7.02
CA ILE A 83 -3.67 9.58 -8.29
C ILE A 83 -2.37 10.42 -8.23
N SER A 84 -1.99 10.91 -7.04
CA SER A 84 -0.69 11.57 -6.85
C SER A 84 0.50 10.63 -7.08
N LEU A 85 0.28 9.31 -7.01
CA LEU A 85 1.29 8.28 -7.28
C LEU A 85 1.16 7.64 -8.67
N ARG A 86 0.35 8.18 -9.58
CA ARG A 86 0.16 7.60 -10.94
C ARG A 86 1.48 7.36 -11.69
N ASP A 87 2.47 8.21 -11.46
CA ASP A 87 3.76 8.20 -12.15
C ASP A 87 4.83 7.38 -11.40
N SER A 88 4.48 6.74 -10.28
CA SER A 88 5.40 5.98 -9.42
C SER A 88 5.81 4.61 -9.97
N GLY A 89 5.21 4.15 -11.07
CA GLY A 89 5.49 2.85 -11.68
C GLY A 89 4.76 1.67 -11.02
N TRP A 90 3.79 1.94 -10.16
CA TRP A 90 2.93 0.93 -9.54
C TRP A 90 1.73 0.57 -10.41
N LEU A 91 1.32 -0.71 -10.36
CA LEU A 91 0.02 -1.12 -10.86
C LEU A 91 -1.05 -0.64 -9.87
N GLN A 92 -2.02 0.12 -10.36
CA GLN A 92 -3.12 0.64 -9.55
C GLN A 92 -4.44 0.00 -10.00
N PHE A 93 -5.08 -0.73 -9.09
CA PHE A 93 -6.41 -1.29 -9.28
C PHE A 93 -7.39 -0.58 -8.35
N TYR A 94 -8.60 -0.32 -8.83
CA TYR A 94 -9.66 0.33 -8.08
C TYR A 94 -10.86 -0.60 -8.00
N ALA A 95 -11.35 -0.83 -6.79
CA ALA A 95 -12.53 -1.65 -6.51
C ALA A 95 -13.73 -0.74 -6.25
N GLU A 96 -14.90 -1.09 -6.78
CA GLU A 96 -16.15 -0.39 -6.49
C GLU A 96 -16.86 -0.99 -5.26
N ASP A 97 -16.66 -2.29 -5.01
CA ASP A 97 -17.28 -2.99 -3.89
C ASP A 97 -16.31 -3.91 -3.13
N ASN A 98 -16.82 -4.51 -2.05
CA ASN A 98 -16.02 -5.38 -1.17
C ASN A 98 -15.61 -6.70 -1.82
N GLN A 99 -16.39 -7.20 -2.77
CA GLN A 99 -16.09 -8.44 -3.48
C GLN A 99 -14.96 -8.17 -4.47
N GLU A 100 -15.07 -7.11 -5.27
CA GLU A 100 -13.99 -6.65 -6.16
C GLU A 100 -12.72 -6.34 -5.37
N ALA A 101 -12.82 -5.70 -4.20
CA ALA A 101 -11.66 -5.44 -3.34
C ALA A 101 -10.94 -6.73 -2.94
N THR A 102 -11.69 -7.80 -2.69
CA THR A 102 -11.13 -9.12 -2.37
C THR A 102 -10.51 -9.76 -3.60
N ASP A 103 -11.21 -9.74 -4.73
CA ASP A 103 -10.78 -10.39 -5.97
C ASP A 103 -9.54 -9.72 -6.54
N LEU A 104 -9.50 -8.39 -6.56
CA LEU A 104 -8.34 -7.61 -6.97
C LEU A 104 -7.13 -7.85 -6.05
N HIS A 105 -7.34 -8.06 -4.75
CA HIS A 105 -6.25 -8.37 -3.84
C HIS A 105 -5.61 -9.75 -4.10
N TYR A 106 -6.32 -10.69 -4.73
CA TYR A 106 -5.75 -11.96 -5.19
C TYR A 106 -5.09 -11.86 -6.57
N ILE A 107 -5.53 -10.91 -7.41
CA ILE A 107 -4.98 -10.67 -8.75
C ILE A 107 -3.66 -9.89 -8.69
N ALA A 108 -3.56 -8.92 -7.77
CA ALA A 108 -2.37 -8.10 -7.53
C ALA A 108 -1.20 -8.91 -6.97
#